data_AF-A0A9W7Y784-F1
#
_entry.id   AF-A0A9W7Y784-F1
#
_cell.length_a   1.000
_cell.length_b   1.000
_cell.length_c   1.000
_cell.angle_alpha   90.00
_cell.angle_beta   90.00
_cell.angle_gamma   90.00
#
_symmetry.space_group_name_H-M   'P 1'
#
loop_
_entity.id
_entity.type
_entity.pdbx_description
1 polymer ?
#
loop_
_entity_poly.entity_id
_entity_poly.type
_entity_poly.pdbx_seq_one_letter_code
_entity_poly.pdbx_strand_id
1 'polypeptide(L)'
;MNGSLPFEFPWTCGCVFSAQARRELAGSDACPVCSKPYDPRDIVPINALSPEIVASLHARMAERVAEREKRRADKKKLKGKPKRKRSDGGDVPPEPTPETSLGDKRTK
;
A
#
# COMPACT_ATOMS: atom_id res chain seq x y z
N MET A 1 -11.74 -12.88 -30.02
CA MET A 1 -12.31 -12.75 -28.66
C MET A 1 -13.83 -12.76 -28.75
N ASN A 2 -14.41 -13.96 -28.70
CA ASN A 2 -15.82 -14.17 -28.39
C ASN A 2 -16.04 -13.83 -26.92
N GLY A 3 -16.86 -12.81 -26.63
CA GLY A 3 -17.04 -12.22 -25.29
C GLY A 3 -17.81 -13.08 -24.26
N SER A 4 -17.79 -14.40 -24.42
CA SER A 4 -18.39 -15.37 -23.49
C SER A 4 -17.55 -15.61 -22.24
N LEU A 5 -16.24 -15.30 -22.30
CA LEU A 5 -15.31 -15.45 -21.19
C LEU A 5 -15.27 -14.16 -20.36
N PRO A 6 -15.48 -14.22 -19.03
CA PRO A 6 -15.36 -13.05 -18.18
C PRO A 6 -13.91 -12.59 -18.08
N PHE A 7 -13.71 -11.28 -18.24
CA PHE A 7 -12.44 -10.60 -18.04
C PHE A 7 -12.44 -9.84 -16.73
N GLU A 8 -11.28 -9.67 -16.12
CA GLU A 8 -11.09 -9.00 -14.84
C GLU A 8 -9.81 -8.14 -14.90
N PHE A 9 -9.71 -7.13 -14.04
CA PHE A 9 -8.48 -6.36 -13.85
C PHE A 9 -8.23 -6.05 -12.36
N PRO A 10 -6.97 -6.02 -11.87
CA PRO A 10 -6.63 -5.53 -10.54
C PRO A 10 -6.53 -4.00 -10.53
N TRP A 11 -7.17 -3.35 -9.56
CA TRP A 11 -7.13 -1.89 -9.40
C TRP A 11 -5.72 -1.32 -9.15
N THR A 12 -4.77 -2.15 -8.70
CA THR A 12 -3.38 -1.76 -8.42
C THR A 12 -2.54 -1.54 -9.67
N CYS A 13 -2.85 -2.22 -10.78
CA CYS A 13 -2.03 -2.21 -12.00
C CYS A 13 -2.81 -1.95 -13.31
N GLY A 14 -4.12 -2.18 -13.34
CA GLY A 14 -4.97 -1.97 -14.52
C GLY A 14 -4.78 -2.98 -15.66
N CYS A 15 -3.95 -4.01 -15.50
CA CYS A 15 -3.79 -5.06 -16.50
C CYS A 15 -5.07 -5.92 -16.60
N VAL A 16 -5.55 -6.18 -17.82
CA VAL A 16 -6.74 -6.99 -18.08
C VAL A 16 -6.34 -8.43 -18.42
N PHE A 17 -7.02 -9.40 -17.83
CA PHE A 17 -6.85 -10.83 -18.14
C PHE A 17 -8.17 -11.59 -17.95
N SER A 18 -8.25 -12.85 -18.39
CA SER A 18 -9.45 -13.68 -18.19
C SER A 18 -9.56 -14.14 -16.73
N ALA A 19 -10.78 -14.34 -16.23
CA ALA A 19 -10.98 -14.93 -14.91
C ALA A 19 -10.43 -16.37 -14.82
N GLN A 20 -10.29 -17.07 -15.96
CA GLN A 20 -9.63 -18.37 -16.05
C GLN A 20 -8.14 -18.28 -15.72
N ALA A 21 -7.41 -17.33 -16.30
CA ALA A 21 -5.98 -17.14 -16.00
C ALA A 21 -5.77 -16.95 -14.49
N ARG A 22 -6.63 -16.18 -13.81
CA ARG A 22 -6.55 -16.05 -12.34
C ARG A 22 -6.83 -17.34 -11.58
N ARG A 23 -7.75 -18.19 -12.06
CA ARG A 23 -8.05 -19.49 -11.42
C ARG A 23 -6.90 -20.49 -11.59
N GLU A 24 -6.21 -20.43 -12.73
CA GLU A 24 -5.01 -21.25 -12.99
C GLU A 24 -3.80 -20.75 -12.18
N LEU A 25 -3.68 -19.43 -11.99
CA LEU A 25 -2.71 -18.78 -11.10
C LEU A 25 -3.18 -18.68 -9.62
N ALA A 26 -4.12 -19.51 -9.19
CA ALA A 26 -4.64 -19.50 -7.82
C ALA A 26 -3.56 -19.93 -6.81
N GLY A 27 -2.96 -18.93 -6.16
CA GLY A 27 -1.79 -19.09 -5.29
C GLY A 27 -0.75 -17.97 -5.46
N SER A 28 -0.84 -17.17 -6.53
CA SER A 28 -0.04 -15.96 -6.70
C SER A 28 -0.89 -14.70 -6.59
N ASP A 29 -0.68 -13.91 -5.53
CA ASP A 29 -1.23 -12.55 -5.36
C ASP A 29 -0.51 -11.51 -6.24
N ALA A 30 -0.05 -11.92 -7.43
CA ALA A 30 0.78 -11.14 -8.35
C ALA A 30 0.17 -11.13 -9.75
N CYS A 31 0.19 -9.97 -10.41
CA CYS A 31 -0.42 -9.77 -11.71
C CYS A 31 0.29 -10.64 -12.79
N PRO A 32 -0.43 -11.48 -13.56
CA PRO A 32 0.20 -12.36 -14.56
C PRO A 32 0.87 -11.61 -15.73
N VAL A 33 0.59 -10.31 -15.90
CA VAL A 33 1.13 -9.47 -16.98
C VAL A 33 2.34 -8.65 -16.55
N CYS A 34 2.37 -8.15 -15.30
CA CYS A 34 3.38 -7.22 -14.82
C CYS A 34 4.00 -7.55 -13.45
N SER A 35 3.67 -8.72 -12.89
CA SER A 35 4.15 -9.25 -11.61
C SER A 35 3.96 -8.35 -10.38
N LYS A 36 3.23 -7.24 -10.50
CA LYS A 36 2.89 -6.36 -9.37
C LYS A 36 1.94 -7.08 -8.40
N PRO A 37 2.16 -6.99 -7.09
CA PRO A 37 1.24 -7.56 -6.12
C PRO A 37 -0.12 -6.86 -6.17
N TYR A 38 -1.19 -7.60 -5.89
CA TYR A 38 -2.54 -7.08 -5.79
C TYR A 38 -3.33 -7.83 -4.70
N ASP A 39 -4.22 -7.13 -3.99
CA ASP A 39 -5.18 -7.77 -3.10
C ASP A 39 -6.33 -8.39 -3.92
N PRO A 40 -6.80 -9.61 -3.62
CA PRO A 40 -7.98 -10.19 -4.28
C PRO A 40 -9.26 -9.33 -4.20
N ARG A 41 -9.32 -8.40 -3.23
CA ARG A 41 -10.41 -7.42 -3.06
C ARG A 41 -10.39 -6.31 -4.11
N ASP A 42 -9.24 -6.06 -4.74
CA ASP A 42 -8.99 -5.04 -5.75
C ASP A 42 -9.32 -5.51 -7.18
N ILE A 43 -9.74 -6.76 -7.33
CA ILE A 43 -10.18 -7.29 -8.62
C ILE A 43 -11.57 -6.74 -8.97
N VAL A 44 -11.67 -6.20 -10.18
CA VAL A 44 -12.91 -5.72 -10.77
C VAL A 44 -13.21 -6.53 -12.04
N PRO A 45 -14.33 -7.25 -12.09
CA PRO A 45 -14.78 -7.91 -13.31
C PRO A 45 -15.30 -6.89 -14.34
N ILE A 46 -14.91 -7.08 -15.59
CA ILE A 46 -15.37 -6.33 -16.75
C ILE A 46 -16.65 -6.97 -17.25
N ASN A 47 -17.65 -6.15 -17.60
CA ASN A 47 -18.96 -6.58 -18.11
C ASN A 47 -19.71 -7.56 -17.17
N ALA A 48 -19.59 -7.40 -15.85
CA ALA A 48 -20.44 -8.12 -14.91
C ALA A 48 -21.90 -7.65 -15.04
N LEU A 49 -22.76 -8.47 -15.65
CA LEU A 49 -24.19 -8.16 -15.82
C LEU A 49 -25.01 -8.28 -14.53
N SER A 50 -24.48 -8.88 -13.46
CA SER A 50 -25.24 -9.08 -12.21
C SER A 50 -25.27 -7.79 -11.36
N PRO A 51 -26.47 -7.28 -11.02
CA PRO A 51 -26.62 -6.01 -10.30
C PRO A 51 -26.00 -6.05 -8.90
N GLU A 52 -25.98 -7.23 -8.26
CA GLU A 52 -25.34 -7.47 -6.96
C GLU A 52 -23.83 -7.22 -6.99
N ILE A 53 -23.15 -7.70 -8.05
CA ILE A 53 -21.71 -7.47 -8.21
C ILE A 53 -21.46 -5.97 -8.41
N VAL A 54 -22.24 -5.30 -9.27
CA VAL A 54 -22.13 -3.85 -9.50
C VAL A 54 -22.34 -3.06 -8.21
N ALA A 55 -23.38 -3.38 -7.42
CA ALA A 55 -23.62 -2.76 -6.12
C ALA A 55 -22.44 -2.97 -5.14
N SER A 56 -21.87 -4.18 -5.10
CA SER A 56 -20.70 -4.47 -4.25
C SER A 56 -19.45 -3.67 -4.68
N LEU A 57 -19.25 -3.45 -5.99
CA LEU A 57 -18.15 -2.66 -6.52
C LEU A 57 -18.32 -1.16 -6.19
N HIS A 58 -19.56 -0.65 -6.26
CA HIS A 58 -19.89 0.71 -5.87
C HIS A 58 -19.63 0.95 -4.37
N ALA A 59 -20.01 -0.01 -3.51
CA ALA A 59 -19.72 0.06 -2.07
C ALA A 59 -18.20 0.11 -1.80
N ARG A 60 -17.41 -0.79 -2.40
CA ARG A 60 -15.94 -0.79 -2.30
C ARG A 60 -15.32 0.52 -2.82
N MET A 61 -15.89 1.13 -3.86
CA MET A 61 -15.43 2.43 -4.36
C MET A 61 -15.68 3.55 -3.32
N ALA A 62 -16.88 3.59 -2.74
CA ALA A 62 -17.25 4.56 -1.71
C ALA A 62 -16.37 4.42 -0.44
N GLU A 63 -16.08 3.20 0.00
CA GLU A 63 -15.15 2.92 1.10
C GLU A 63 -13.76 3.51 0.84
N ARG A 64 -13.18 3.27 -0.35
CA ARG A 64 -11.87 3.83 -0.74
C ARG A 64 -11.87 5.36 -0.77
N VAL A 65 -12.97 5.98 -1.20
CA VAL A 65 -13.13 7.45 -1.18
C VAL A 65 -13.16 7.95 0.27
N ALA A 66 -13.96 7.34 1.13
CA ALA A 66 -14.06 7.71 2.54
C ALA A 66 -12.72 7.54 3.29
N GLU A 67 -11.97 6.47 3.03
CA GLU A 67 -10.64 6.25 3.60
C GLU A 67 -9.63 7.33 3.15
N ARG A 68 -9.65 7.70 1.86
CA ARG A 68 -8.80 8.77 1.32
C ARG A 68 -9.11 10.11 1.98
N GLU A 69 -10.39 10.45 2.19
CA GLU A 69 -10.80 11.68 2.87
C GLU A 69 -10.42 11.69 4.36
N LYS A 70 -10.58 10.57 5.08
CA LYS A 70 -10.08 10.43 6.46
C LYS A 70 -8.56 10.68 6.53
N ARG A 71 -7.79 10.00 5.68
CA ARG A 71 -6.32 10.16 5.60
C ARG A 71 -5.88 11.57 5.20
N ARG A 72 -6.69 12.31 4.42
CA ARG A 72 -6.48 13.74 4.11
C ARG A 72 -6.73 14.62 5.34
N ALA A 73 -7.85 14.39 6.05
CA ALA A 73 -8.19 15.13 7.26
C ALA A 73 -7.15 14.96 8.37
N ASP A 74 -6.65 13.75 8.60
CA ASP A 74 -5.67 13.49 9.67
C ASP A 74 -4.28 14.08 9.34
N LYS A 75 -3.87 14.06 8.06
CA LYS A 75 -2.69 14.82 7.60
C LYS A 75 -2.83 16.33 7.81
N LYS A 76 -4.04 16.89 7.67
CA LYS A 76 -4.32 18.31 7.96
C LYS A 76 -4.23 18.61 9.45
N LYS A 77 -4.73 17.74 10.32
CA LYS A 77 -4.62 17.86 11.79
C LYS A 77 -3.16 17.82 12.27
N LEU A 78 -2.33 16.92 11.74
CA LEU A 78 -0.91 16.83 12.13
C LEU A 78 -0.11 18.10 11.78
N LYS A 79 -0.38 18.73 10.62
CA LYS A 79 0.27 19.99 10.22
C LYS A 79 -0.15 21.21 11.04
N GLY A 80 -1.19 21.09 11.87
CA GLY A 80 -1.76 22.19 12.65
C GLY A 80 -1.20 22.39 14.07
N LYS A 81 -0.25 21.56 14.55
CA LYS A 81 0.38 21.77 15.87
C LYS A 81 1.49 22.83 15.77
N PRO A 82 1.35 24.03 16.37
CA PRO A 82 2.43 25.01 16.39
C PRO A 82 3.62 24.49 17.20
N LYS A 83 4.83 24.62 16.66
CA LYS A 83 6.08 24.46 17.42
C LYS A 83 6.04 25.44 18.60
N ARG A 84 5.90 24.93 19.83
CA ARG A 84 6.18 25.72 21.03
C ARG A 84 7.65 26.11 21.00
N LYS A 85 7.95 27.39 20.70
CA LYS A 85 9.27 27.96 20.91
C LYS A 85 9.64 27.81 22.40
N ARG A 86 10.81 27.24 22.66
CA ARG A 86 11.63 27.57 23.83
C ARG A 86 12.94 28.15 23.31
N SER A 87 13.12 29.45 23.50
CA SER A 87 14.44 30.03 23.81
C SER A 87 14.88 29.49 25.18
N ASP A 88 16.14 29.49 25.59
CA ASP A 88 17.36 30.20 25.16
C ASP A 88 18.55 29.24 25.42
N GLY A 89 19.57 29.09 24.58
CA GLY A 89 20.76 29.95 24.54
C GLY A 89 21.99 29.19 25.08
N GLY A 90 23.11 29.11 24.34
CA GLY A 90 24.36 28.45 24.78
C GLY A 90 25.09 27.65 23.68
N ASP A 91 26.25 28.15 23.26
CA ASP A 91 27.11 27.60 22.21
C ASP A 91 28.34 26.84 22.79
N VAL A 92 29.15 26.23 21.89
CA VAL A 92 30.50 25.66 22.06
C VAL A 92 30.59 24.13 22.34
N PRO A 93 31.09 23.33 21.37
CA PRO A 93 31.61 21.97 21.59
C PRO A 93 33.10 22.00 21.99
N PRO A 94 33.60 20.96 22.71
CA PRO A 94 34.52 20.04 22.02
C PRO A 94 34.45 18.57 22.50
N GLU A 95 34.72 17.65 21.57
CA GLU A 95 35.25 16.29 21.83
C GLU A 95 36.80 16.34 21.99
N PRO A 96 37.53 15.30 22.50
CA PRO A 96 37.17 13.88 22.54
C PRO A 96 37.53 13.06 23.81
N THR A 97 37.09 11.79 23.80
CA THR A 97 37.58 10.53 24.44
C THR A 97 38.53 10.55 25.65
N PRO A 98 38.40 9.54 26.53
CA PRO A 98 39.38 8.45 26.42
C PRO A 98 38.80 7.02 26.43
N GLU A 99 39.68 6.13 25.99
CA GLU A 99 39.60 4.69 25.79
C GLU A 99 39.53 3.79 27.05
N THR A 100 39.67 2.46 26.83
CA THR A 100 39.73 1.32 27.78
C THR A 100 38.35 0.78 28.25
N SER A 101 38.08 -0.53 28.41
CA SER A 101 38.72 -1.81 27.99
C SER A 101 37.66 -2.96 28.22
N LEU A 102 37.86 -4.28 28.08
CA LEU A 102 39.01 -5.18 27.86
C LEU A 102 38.54 -6.56 27.29
N GLY A 103 39.23 -7.16 26.31
CA GLY A 103 39.08 -8.59 25.91
C GLY A 103 37.77 -8.97 25.18
N ASP A 104 37.64 -10.16 24.58
CA ASP A 104 38.57 -11.30 24.48
C ASP A 104 38.45 -12.05 23.11
N LYS A 105 39.23 -13.12 22.89
CA LYS A 105 39.66 -13.62 21.57
C LYS A 105 39.09 -15.00 21.21
N ARG A 106 38.71 -15.20 19.93
CA ARG A 106 38.88 -16.47 19.16
C ARG A 106 38.49 -16.21 17.68
N THR A 107 39.34 -16.33 16.66
CA THR A 107 40.09 -17.51 16.12
C THR A 107 39.22 -18.74 15.87
N LYS A 108 39.27 -19.39 14.71
CA LYS A 108 40.02 -19.17 13.46
C LYS A 108 39.29 -19.90 12.33
#